data_AF-S3HVX2-F1
#
_entry.id   AF-S3HVX2-F1
#
_cell.length_a   1.000
_cell.length_b   1.000
_cell.length_c   1.000
_cell.angle_alpha   90.00
_cell.angle_beta   90.00
_cell.angle_gamma   90.00
#
_symmetry.space_group_name_H-M   'P 1'
#
loop_
_entity.id
_entity.type
_entity.pdbx_description
1 polymer ?
#
loop_
_entity_poly.entity_id
_entity_poly.type
_entity_poly.pdbx_seq_one_letter_code
_entity_poly.pdbx_strand_id
1 'polypeptide(L)'
;MNRLRSIYLVVLGAAVACMASGAVSAFAGPLPAGKLLNSAAALLGLASVLQLRVSGWFDFVMEEYGDQEKYPFGPPSHITRQIIETDDPNQPIVREARNILFVEAETGFKLGVASLVVALAAAWF
;
A
#
# COMPACT_ATOMS: atom_id res chain seq x y z
N MET A 1 4.88 -9.68 11.86
CA MET A 1 4.69 -9.25 10.45
C MET A 1 3.36 -9.71 9.84
N ASN A 2 2.86 -10.92 10.06
CA ASN A 2 1.63 -11.41 9.40
C ASN A 2 0.35 -10.58 9.68
N ARG A 3 0.16 -10.05 10.90
CA ARG A 3 -1.04 -9.24 11.23
C ARG A 3 -1.14 -7.93 10.42
N LEU A 4 -0.02 -7.23 10.18
CA LEU A 4 -0.01 -5.99 9.40
C LEU A 4 -0.32 -6.24 7.92
N ARG A 5 0.18 -7.35 7.36
CA ARG A 5 -0.13 -7.78 5.99
C ARG A 5 -1.64 -8.04 5.83
N SER A 6 -2.27 -8.73 6.78
CA SER A 6 -3.72 -8.97 6.78
C SER A 6 -4.52 -7.67 6.88
N ILE A 7 -4.14 -6.76 7.78
CA ILE A 7 -4.81 -5.46 7.93
C ILE A 7 -4.70 -4.64 6.63
N TYR A 8 -3.52 -4.59 6.02
CA TYR A 8 -3.33 -3.92 4.73
C TYR A 8 -4.27 -4.46 3.65
N LEU A 9 -4.38 -5.79 3.50
CA LEU A 9 -5.26 -6.39 2.50
C LEU A 9 -6.74 -6.08 2.74
N VAL A 10 -7.18 -6.08 4.01
CA VAL A 10 -8.56 -5.73 4.36
C VAL A 10 -8.84 -4.26 4.05
N VAL A 11 -7.92 -3.36 4.41
CA VAL A 11 -8.05 -1.93 4.13
C VAL A 11 -8.05 -1.67 2.62
N LEU A 12 -7.15 -2.31 1.88
CA LEU A 12 -7.07 -2.18 0.42
C LEU A 12 -8.36 -2.69 -0.23
N GLY A 13 -8.87 -3.85 0.20
CA GLY A 13 -10.12 -4.40 -0.30
C GLY A 13 -11.31 -3.47 -0.02
N ALA A 14 -11.40 -2.92 1.19
CA ALA A 14 -12.42 -1.94 1.54
C ALA A 14 -12.30 -0.65 0.70
N ALA A 15 -11.07 -0.18 0.46
CA ALA A 15 -10.82 1.00 -0.37
C ALA A 15 -11.30 0.78 -1.81
N VAL A 16 -11.00 -0.38 -2.40
CA VAL A 16 -11.44 -0.75 -3.76
C VAL A 16 -12.97 -0.88 -3.82
N ALA A 17 -13.61 -1.47 -2.81
CA ALA A 17 -15.07 -1.57 -2.74
C ALA A 17 -15.74 -0.18 -2.63
N CYS A 18 -15.20 0.71 -1.78
CA CYS A 18 -15.68 2.10 -1.68
C CYS A 18 -15.47 2.88 -2.98
N MET A 19 -14.34 2.68 -3.66
CA MET A 19 -14.03 3.34 -4.93
C MET A 19 -14.97 2.87 -6.04
N ALA A 20 -15.17 1.55 -6.17
CA ALA A 20 -16.06 0.97 -7.18
C ALA A 20 -17.52 1.38 -6.94
N SER A 21 -17.99 1.33 -5.69
CA SER A 21 -19.36 1.77 -5.33
C SER A 21 -19.55 3.27 -5.54
N GLY A 22 -18.56 4.11 -5.19
CA GLY A 22 -18.58 5.54 -5.46
C GLY A 22 -18.59 5.86 -6.95
N ALA A 23 -17.77 5.18 -7.76
CA ALA A 23 -17.71 5.36 -9.20
C ALA A 23 -19.03 4.94 -9.88
N VAL A 24 -19.58 3.77 -9.54
CA VAL A 24 -20.89 3.33 -10.05
C VAL A 24 -21.99 4.33 -9.67
N SER A 25 -21.94 4.85 -8.45
CA SER A 25 -22.93 5.82 -8.00
C SER A 25 -22.82 7.18 -8.69
N ALA A 26 -21.62 7.59 -9.11
CA ALA A 26 -21.41 8.82 -9.86
C ALA A 26 -22.09 8.81 -11.24
N PHE A 27 -22.25 7.63 -11.87
CA PHE A 27 -22.83 7.51 -13.21
C PHE A 27 -24.34 7.23 -13.21
N ALA A 28 -24.86 6.47 -12.24
CA ALA A 28 -26.26 6.02 -12.30
C ALA A 28 -26.89 5.63 -10.94
N GLY A 29 -26.21 5.87 -9.81
CA GLY A 29 -26.64 5.34 -8.51
C GLY A 29 -27.29 6.36 -7.59
N PRO A 30 -28.18 5.92 -6.68
CA PRO A 30 -28.84 6.78 -5.69
C PRO A 30 -27.96 7.14 -4.48
N LEU A 31 -26.72 6.64 -4.42
CA LEU A 31 -25.84 6.84 -3.27
C LEU A 31 -25.04 8.15 -3.39
N PRO A 32 -24.65 8.77 -2.27
CA PRO A 32 -23.82 9.97 -2.30
C PRO A 32 -22.38 9.63 -2.73
N ALA A 33 -22.12 9.74 -4.05
CA ALA A 33 -20.86 9.37 -4.68
C ALA A 33 -19.65 10.08 -4.03
N GLY A 34 -19.73 11.38 -3.77
CA GLY A 34 -18.66 12.16 -3.13
C GLY A 34 -18.26 11.61 -1.75
N LYS A 35 -19.22 11.14 -0.93
CA LYS A 35 -18.92 10.55 0.39
C LYS A 35 -18.21 9.19 0.28
N LEU A 36 -18.63 8.37 -0.67
CA LEU A 36 -18.01 7.06 -0.91
C LEU A 36 -16.60 7.20 -1.49
N LEU A 37 -16.41 8.13 -2.43
CA LEU A 37 -15.10 8.43 -2.99
C LEU A 37 -14.15 9.05 -1.95
N ASN A 38 -14.64 9.94 -1.07
CA ASN A 38 -13.82 10.44 0.05
C ASN A 38 -13.41 9.32 1.02
N SER A 39 -14.31 8.38 1.30
CA SER A 39 -13.99 7.22 2.14
C SER A 39 -12.95 6.32 1.46
N ALA A 40 -13.07 6.11 0.15
CA ALA A 40 -12.08 5.38 -0.64
C ALA A 40 -10.71 6.06 -0.62
N ALA A 41 -10.66 7.38 -0.78
CA ALA A 41 -9.44 8.16 -0.71
C ALA A 41 -8.74 8.02 0.66
N ALA A 42 -9.50 8.16 1.75
CA ALA A 42 -8.96 7.99 3.10
C ALA A 42 -8.40 6.58 3.33
N LEU A 43 -9.12 5.55 2.87
CA LEU A 43 -8.68 4.15 2.99
C LEU A 43 -7.46 3.85 2.10
N LEU A 44 -7.37 4.42 0.90
CA LEU A 44 -6.18 4.31 0.04
C LEU A 44 -4.96 4.98 0.70
N GLY A 45 -5.14 6.13 1.35
CA GLY A 45 -4.07 6.80 2.10
C GLY A 45 -3.60 5.96 3.28
N LEU A 46 -4.52 5.32 4.00
CA LEU A 46 -4.18 4.39 5.08
C LEU A 46 -3.47 3.12 4.55
N ALA A 47 -3.92 2.58 3.42
CA ALA A 47 -3.28 1.45 2.75
C ALA A 47 -1.85 1.79 2.29
N SER A 48 -1.63 3.00 1.78
CA SER A 48 -0.31 3.53 1.41
C SER A 48 0.67 3.50 2.59
N VAL A 49 0.28 4.09 3.73
CA VAL A 49 1.13 4.13 4.94
C VAL A 49 1.41 2.72 5.47
N LEU A 50 0.39 1.86 5.52
CA LEU A 50 0.56 0.47 5.94
C LEU A 50 1.50 -0.31 5.00
N GLN A 51 1.39 -0.09 3.69
CA GLN A 51 2.26 -0.74 2.71
C GLN A 51 3.70 -0.31 2.89
N LEU A 52 3.96 1.00 3.03
CA LEU A 52 5.30 1.55 3.27
C LEU A 52 5.92 1.02 4.57
N ARG A 53 5.08 0.78 5.60
CA ARG A 53 5.52 0.14 6.83
C ARG A 53 5.85 -1.34 6.65
N VAL A 54 5.09 -2.07 5.85
CA VAL A 54 5.32 -3.50 5.59
C VAL A 54 6.54 -3.72 4.69
N SER A 55 6.76 -2.85 3.69
CA SER A 55 7.93 -2.89 2.81
C SER A 55 9.23 -2.51 3.51
N GLY A 56 9.14 -1.90 4.70
CA GLY A 56 10.30 -1.47 5.48
C GLY A 56 10.86 -0.13 5.04
N TRP A 57 10.11 0.64 4.24
CA TRP A 57 10.55 1.93 3.72
C TRP A 57 10.89 2.94 4.84
N PHE A 58 10.08 2.99 5.90
CA PHE A 58 10.38 3.87 7.04
C PHE A 58 11.67 3.46 7.77
N ASP A 59 11.97 2.16 7.85
CA ASP A 59 13.20 1.70 8.49
C ASP A 59 14.41 2.10 7.63
N PHE A 60 14.30 1.96 6.30
CA PHE A 60 15.31 2.43 5.33
C PHE A 60 15.55 3.95 5.42
N VAL A 61 14.49 4.77 5.43
CA VAL A 61 14.62 6.23 5.50
C VAL A 61 15.25 6.68 6.82
N MET A 62 14.86 6.06 7.93
CA MET A 62 15.43 6.38 9.25
C MET A 62 16.89 5.94 9.37
N GLU A 63 17.31 4.89 8.66
CA GLU A 63 18.70 4.44 8.61
C GLU A 63 19.55 5.34 7.70
N GLU A 64 19.08 5.61 6.49
CA GLU A 64 19.82 6.39 5.48
C GLU A 64 19.97 7.87 5.88
N TYR A 65 18.94 8.44 6.53
CA TYR A 65 18.90 9.86 6.88
C TYR A 65 19.03 10.13 8.39
N GLY A 66 19.17 9.11 9.23
CA GLY A 66 19.27 9.21 10.68
C GLY A 66 20.67 8.90 11.23
N ASP A 67 21.69 9.65 10.80
CA ASP A 67 23.05 9.74 11.36
C ASP A 67 23.92 8.45 11.45
N GLN A 68 25.13 8.53 10.89
CA GLN A 68 25.91 7.44 10.28
C GLN A 68 26.94 6.73 11.19
N GLU A 69 26.97 6.98 12.49
CA GLU A 69 28.08 6.47 13.33
C GLU A 69 27.89 5.06 13.94
N LYS A 70 26.72 4.40 13.83
CA LYS A 70 26.32 3.39 14.84
C LYS A 70 26.12 1.91 14.40
N TYR A 71 26.05 1.54 13.13
CA TYR A 71 25.69 0.15 12.75
C TYR A 71 26.57 -0.48 11.65
N PRO A 72 27.63 -1.24 11.99
CA PRO A 72 28.48 -1.91 10.99
C PRO A 72 27.86 -3.17 10.34
N PHE A 73 26.68 -3.64 10.80
CA PHE A 73 26.08 -4.88 10.28
C PHE A 73 24.65 -4.77 9.74
N GLY A 74 24.01 -3.59 9.81
CA GLY A 74 22.69 -3.31 9.20
C GLY A 74 21.52 -4.24 9.64
N PRO A 75 20.27 -3.84 9.45
CA PRO A 75 19.18 -4.80 9.32
C PRO A 75 19.33 -5.53 7.96
N PRO A 76 18.93 -6.81 7.85
CA PRO A 76 19.09 -7.56 6.61
C PRO A 76 18.42 -6.81 5.47
N SER A 77 19.21 -6.50 4.45
CA SER A 77 18.81 -5.63 3.34
C SER A 77 17.57 -6.20 2.66
N HIS A 78 16.81 -5.31 2.01
CA HIS A 78 15.65 -5.65 1.19
C HIS A 78 15.90 -6.86 0.25
N ILE A 79 17.14 -6.97 -0.25
CA ILE A 79 17.67 -8.06 -1.06
C ILE A 79 17.71 -9.39 -0.29
N THR A 80 18.11 -9.40 0.99
CA THR A 80 18.19 -10.64 1.80
C THR A 80 16.81 -11.20 2.15
N ARG A 81 15.78 -10.36 2.33
CA ARG A 81 14.37 -10.84 2.44
C ARG A 81 13.85 -11.43 1.14
N GLN A 82 14.22 -10.86 0.00
CA GLN A 82 13.92 -11.48 -1.30
C GLN A 82 14.59 -12.84 -1.43
N ILE A 83 15.85 -12.99 -1.03
CA ILE A 83 16.60 -14.25 -1.22
C ILE A 83 16.12 -15.38 -0.28
N ILE A 84 15.82 -15.10 0.99
CA ILE A 84 15.44 -16.14 1.97
C ILE A 84 14.01 -16.67 1.75
N GLU A 85 13.10 -15.90 1.14
CA GLU A 85 11.70 -16.31 0.86
C GLU A 85 11.46 -16.77 -0.59
N THR A 86 12.53 -17.08 -1.36
CA THR A 86 12.49 -17.46 -2.81
C THR A 86 12.54 -18.97 -3.08
N ASP A 87 12.40 -19.83 -2.07
CA ASP A 87 12.59 -21.28 -2.20
C ASP A 87 11.37 -22.10 -2.71
N ASP A 88 10.45 -21.52 -3.50
CA ASP A 88 9.50 -22.32 -4.29
C ASP A 88 9.40 -21.84 -5.76
N PRO A 89 10.14 -22.48 -6.69
CA PRO A 89 10.14 -22.12 -8.10
C PRO A 89 8.82 -22.39 -8.84
N ASN A 90 7.81 -22.98 -8.18
CA ASN A 90 6.58 -23.43 -8.85
C ASN A 90 5.42 -22.40 -8.86
N GLN A 91 5.57 -21.20 -8.30
CA GLN A 91 4.46 -20.24 -8.14
C GLN A 91 4.80 -18.80 -8.58
N PRO A 92 5.05 -18.54 -9.88
CA PRO A 92 5.50 -17.24 -10.37
C PRO A 92 4.49 -16.11 -10.16
N ILE A 93 3.19 -16.36 -10.32
CA ILE A 93 2.13 -15.34 -10.20
C ILE A 93 1.95 -14.88 -8.75
N VAL A 94 1.96 -15.83 -7.80
CA VAL A 94 1.83 -15.53 -6.37
C VAL A 94 3.05 -14.73 -5.89
N ARG A 95 4.23 -15.03 -6.44
CA ARG A 95 5.48 -14.31 -6.16
C ARG A 95 5.42 -12.86 -6.65
N GLU A 96 5.00 -12.63 -7.89
CA GLU A 96 4.89 -11.26 -8.42
C GLU A 96 3.86 -10.43 -7.66
N ALA A 97 2.68 -10.99 -7.40
CA ALA A 97 1.65 -10.31 -6.60
C ALA A 97 2.16 -9.96 -5.20
N ARG A 98 2.91 -10.87 -4.55
CA ARG A 98 3.53 -10.63 -3.24
C ARG A 98 4.58 -9.51 -3.30
N ASN A 99 5.43 -9.53 -4.32
CA ASN A 99 6.49 -8.54 -4.46
C ASN A 99 5.93 -7.14 -4.67
N ILE A 100 4.96 -7.00 -5.58
CA ILE A 100 4.31 -5.73 -5.83
C ILE A 100 3.58 -5.23 -4.57
N LEU A 101 2.84 -6.10 -3.88
CA LEU A 101 2.00 -5.69 -2.75
C LEU A 101 2.79 -5.41 -1.46
N PHE A 102 3.86 -6.15 -1.18
CA PHE A 102 4.49 -6.16 0.15
C PHE A 102 5.97 -5.80 0.17
N VAL A 103 6.61 -5.75 -1.00
CA VAL A 103 8.07 -5.61 -1.09
C VAL A 103 8.38 -4.26 -1.75
N GLU A 104 7.77 -3.93 -2.88
CA GLU A 104 8.02 -2.66 -3.57
C GLU A 104 7.41 -1.47 -2.80
N ALA A 105 8.26 -0.64 -2.19
CA ALA A 105 7.83 0.60 -1.53
C ALA A 105 7.15 1.59 -2.50
N GLU A 106 7.47 1.50 -3.79
CA GLU A 106 6.83 2.27 -4.85
C GLU A 106 5.31 2.05 -4.90
N THR A 107 4.83 0.84 -4.58
CA THR A 107 3.39 0.55 -4.50
C THR A 107 2.71 1.37 -3.43
N GLY A 108 3.33 1.49 -2.25
CA GLY A 108 2.83 2.33 -1.17
C GLY A 108 2.77 3.80 -1.60
N PHE A 109 3.80 4.31 -2.27
CA PHE A 109 3.80 5.68 -2.81
C PHE A 109 2.68 5.89 -3.85
N LYS A 110 2.52 4.97 -4.81
CA LYS A 110 1.46 5.01 -5.82
C LYS A 110 0.06 5.03 -5.20
N LEU A 111 -0.18 4.24 -4.15
CA LEU A 111 -1.44 4.26 -3.40
C LEU A 111 -1.70 5.63 -2.74
N GLY A 112 -0.65 6.30 -2.25
CA GLY A 112 -0.74 7.64 -1.67
C GLY A 112 -1.08 8.70 -2.73
N VAL A 113 -0.46 8.64 -3.91
CA VAL A 113 -0.80 9.51 -5.04
C VAL A 113 -2.24 9.25 -5.50
N ALA A 114 -2.64 7.98 -5.63
CA ALA A 114 -4.01 7.62 -5.98
C ALA A 114 -5.03 8.14 -4.96
N SER A 115 -4.73 8.08 -3.66
CA SER A 115 -5.56 8.67 -2.60
C SER A 115 -5.80 10.16 -2.83
N LEU A 116 -4.75 10.93 -3.17
CA LEU A 116 -4.88 12.37 -3.45
C LEU A 116 -5.74 12.63 -4.69
N VAL A 117 -5.54 11.88 -5.76
CA VAL A 117 -6.33 12.02 -6.99
C VAL A 117 -7.80 11.72 -6.73
N VAL A 118 -8.10 10.66 -5.98
CA VAL A 118 -9.49 10.29 -5.63
C VAL A 118 -10.11 11.32 -4.67
N ALA A 119 -9.36 11.85 -3.71
CA ALA A 119 -9.82 12.92 -2.82
C ALA A 119 -10.18 14.19 -3.60
N LEU A 120 -9.33 14.57 -4.57
CA LEU A 120 -9.62 15.68 -5.46
C LEU A 120 -10.88 15.42 -6.27
N ALA A 121 -10.99 14.26 -6.91
CA ALA A 121 -12.20 13.88 -7.67
C ALA A 121 -13.46 13.92 -6.79
N ALA A 122 -13.38 13.40 -5.56
CA ALA A 122 -14.47 13.41 -4.60
C ALA A 122 -14.94 14.82 -4.21
N ALA A 123 -14.05 15.82 -4.20
CA ALA A 123 -14.39 17.20 -3.91
C ALA A 123 -15.25 17.86 -5.01
N TRP A 124 -15.25 17.30 -6.23
CA TRP A 124 -16.03 17.78 -7.37
C TRP A 124 -17.36 17.03 -7.57
N PHE A 125 -17.71 16.08 -6.70
CA PHE A 125 -18.96 15.30 -6.71
C PHE A 125 -19.79 15.53 -5.44
#